data_AF-A0A2P5I9L5-F1
#
_entry.id   AF-A0A2P5I9L5-F1
#
_cell.length_a   1.000
_cell.length_b   1.000
_cell.length_c   1.000
_cell.angle_alpha   90.00
_cell.angle_beta   90.00
_cell.angle_gamma   90.00
#
_symmetry.space_group_name_H-M   'P 1'
#
loop_
_entity.id
_entity.type
_entity.pdbx_description
1 polymer ?
#
loop_
_entity_poly.entity_id
_entity_poly.type
_entity_poly.pdbx_seq_one_letter_code
_entity_poly.pdbx_strand_id
1 'polypeptide(L)'
;MGFDAGFDMVPRLSRGTADIQLWACFITVVKEYYKDDAQVELKPNYILFKVGEHPSLPFDGAKFLRFSSKVSGGLSRHAETYIRTVTAAAKGIFGPRVQYWNEGADQVGYHSWAEVHESIRSYDEPADSEIPNPKSIVPRATGTDPKPEIETPLFEIKELPGKGRGLVARVDIPKGTRILCEKPLLTARSMPPDELELVLAIKLKAMTKTEQRQFFSLHKNFPGKHVLGAIFRTNSLPCGSGSPVGGVYPTICFINHSCLPNSHNNWNTCNQDEHETIHAIRPISAGEEITIPYNDGGLFAARQAFLKQSFGFDCQCTICVLPPAQRRDSDARRVLIQNLDAAIGDPMRMVAKPAESLRDCQTMLRTLNKEFADHPGAHGCSLYYDAFQICISHGDQARAGVFAERSYKARVCVEGEDSPETQRVKALSVRPSSHQSYGLCSMKWKRTKSMVPKGLDEAQFEAWLFRDGR
;
A
#
# COMPACT_ATOMS: atom_id res chain seq x y z
N MET A 1 32.51 -22.18 -17.76
CA MET A 1 31.49 -21.17 -18.08
C MET A 1 31.07 -20.54 -16.76
N GLY A 2 31.20 -19.22 -16.65
CA GLY A 2 30.63 -18.46 -15.54
C GLY A 2 29.18 -18.09 -15.84
N PHE A 3 28.40 -17.83 -14.81
CA PHE A 3 27.03 -17.32 -14.89
C PHE A 3 26.99 -15.84 -14.52
N ASP A 4 26.11 -15.10 -15.17
CA ASP A 4 25.93 -13.66 -14.99
C ASP A 4 24.94 -13.33 -13.88
N ALA A 5 25.16 -12.19 -13.22
CA ALA A 5 24.21 -11.61 -12.30
C ALA A 5 24.22 -10.08 -12.43
N GLY A 6 23.10 -9.46 -12.09
CA GLY A 6 22.93 -8.03 -12.25
C GLY A 6 21.52 -7.57 -11.96
N PHE A 7 21.23 -6.34 -12.35
CA PHE A 7 19.87 -5.83 -12.34
C PHE A 7 19.54 -5.10 -13.63
N ASP A 8 18.25 -5.14 -13.96
CA ASP A 8 17.65 -4.42 -15.07
C ASP A 8 16.73 -3.32 -14.56
N MET A 9 16.62 -2.25 -15.33
CA MET A 9 15.65 -1.18 -15.10
C MET A 9 14.36 -1.46 -15.89
N VAL A 10 13.26 -1.69 -15.18
CA VAL A 10 11.96 -2.09 -15.75
C VAL A 10 10.80 -1.42 -14.98
N PRO A 11 10.03 -0.51 -15.60
CA PRO A 11 10.16 0.00 -16.97
C PRO A 11 11.41 0.89 -17.14
N ARG A 12 11.87 1.06 -18.39
CA ARG A 12 12.99 1.94 -18.76
C ARG A 12 12.78 3.37 -18.24
N LEU A 13 13.86 4.05 -17.91
CA LEU A 13 13.81 5.46 -17.52
C LEU A 13 13.40 6.32 -18.71
N SER A 14 12.46 7.23 -18.47
CA SER A 14 12.02 8.23 -19.43
C SER A 14 12.96 9.44 -19.43
N ARG A 15 12.84 10.31 -20.44
CA ARG A 15 13.46 11.65 -20.44
C ARG A 15 12.65 12.68 -19.62
N GLY A 16 11.74 12.23 -18.75
CA GLY A 16 10.95 13.09 -17.87
C GLY A 16 11.75 13.60 -16.68
N THR A 17 11.37 14.78 -16.15
CA THR A 17 12.10 15.46 -15.08
C THR A 17 12.28 14.61 -13.82
N ALA A 18 11.30 13.80 -13.43
CA ALA A 18 11.39 12.91 -12.27
C ALA A 18 12.46 11.83 -12.44
N ASP A 19 12.48 11.14 -13.59
CA ASP A 19 13.47 10.09 -13.87
C ASP A 19 14.88 10.67 -14.01
N ILE A 20 15.02 11.85 -14.63
CA ILE A 20 16.29 12.58 -14.71
C ILE A 20 16.82 12.92 -13.32
N GLN A 21 15.97 13.44 -12.43
CA GLN A 21 16.36 13.81 -11.07
C GLN A 21 16.75 12.59 -10.21
N LEU A 22 15.96 11.51 -10.26
CA LEU A 22 16.27 10.27 -9.54
C LEU A 22 17.56 9.63 -10.06
N TRP A 23 17.77 9.61 -11.38
CA TRP A 23 19.01 9.13 -11.99
C TRP A 23 20.23 9.97 -11.63
N ALA A 24 20.11 11.30 -11.65
CA ALA A 24 21.18 12.19 -11.21
C ALA A 24 21.53 11.99 -9.71
N CYS A 25 20.51 11.74 -8.87
CA CYS A 25 20.71 11.40 -7.46
C CYS A 25 21.47 10.07 -7.32
N PHE A 26 21.04 9.02 -8.04
CA PHE A 26 21.71 7.72 -8.04
C PHE A 26 23.17 7.79 -8.49
N ILE A 27 23.44 8.50 -9.59
CA ILE A 27 24.81 8.71 -10.08
C ILE A 27 25.66 9.46 -9.04
N THR A 28 25.09 10.45 -8.35
CA THR A 28 25.79 11.17 -7.26
C THR A 28 26.15 10.24 -6.11
N VAL A 29 25.22 9.39 -5.67
CA VAL A 29 25.46 8.40 -4.60
C VAL A 29 26.57 7.43 -4.99
N VAL A 30 26.53 6.91 -6.22
CA VAL A 30 27.54 5.97 -6.70
C VAL A 30 28.92 6.63 -6.83
N LYS A 31 28.98 7.86 -7.34
CA LYS A 31 30.24 8.64 -7.42
C LYS A 31 30.85 8.86 -6.05
N GLU A 32 30.06 9.28 -5.07
CA GLU A 32 30.56 9.56 -3.72
C GLU A 32 31.01 8.28 -3.00
N TYR A 33 30.26 7.18 -3.15
CA TYR A 33 30.58 5.91 -2.51
C TYR A 33 31.89 5.31 -3.03
N TYR A 34 32.19 5.47 -4.33
CA TYR A 34 33.36 4.89 -4.99
C TYR A 34 34.46 5.91 -5.33
N LYS A 35 34.43 7.12 -4.76
CA LYS A 35 35.36 8.21 -5.12
C LYS A 35 36.84 7.87 -4.94
N ASP A 36 37.16 6.99 -3.97
CA ASP A 36 38.52 6.56 -3.63
C ASP A 36 38.82 5.13 -4.12
N ASP A 37 37.92 4.51 -4.89
CA ASP A 37 38.08 3.14 -5.38
C ASP A 37 38.85 3.12 -6.71
N ALA A 38 40.07 2.58 -6.69
CA ALA A 38 40.94 2.49 -7.87
C ALA A 38 40.34 1.66 -9.02
N GLN A 39 39.33 0.83 -8.76
CA GLN A 39 38.62 0.03 -9.74
C GLN A 39 37.44 0.78 -10.38
N VAL A 40 37.10 1.99 -9.92
CA VAL A 40 36.01 2.78 -10.52
C VAL A 40 36.59 4.00 -11.21
N GLU A 41 36.27 4.17 -12.49
CA GLU A 41 36.76 5.27 -13.32
C GLU A 41 35.60 6.11 -13.84
N LEU A 42 35.72 7.44 -13.74
CA LEU A 42 34.76 8.38 -14.32
C LEU A 42 35.17 8.70 -15.76
N LYS A 43 34.37 8.22 -16.72
CA LYS A 43 34.44 8.62 -18.13
C LYS A 43 33.60 9.87 -18.35
N PRO A 44 33.75 10.56 -19.51
CA PRO A 44 33.00 11.80 -19.79
C PRO A 44 31.48 11.66 -19.65
N ASN A 45 30.93 10.50 -20.03
CA ASN A 45 29.48 10.28 -20.11
C ASN A 45 28.95 9.14 -19.22
N TYR A 46 29.83 8.43 -18.50
CA TYR A 46 29.44 7.26 -17.69
C TYR A 46 30.48 6.93 -16.61
N ILE A 47 30.09 6.10 -15.66
CA ILE A 47 30.98 5.46 -14.67
C ILE A 47 31.35 4.07 -15.19
N LEU A 48 32.63 3.75 -15.22
CA LEU A 48 33.16 2.45 -15.61
C LEU A 48 33.71 1.71 -14.40
N PHE A 49 33.26 0.48 -14.17
CA PHE A 49 33.78 -0.38 -13.11
C PHE A 49 34.76 -1.40 -13.69
N LYS A 50 36.05 -1.30 -13.38
CA LYS A 50 37.14 -2.17 -13.87
C LYS A 50 37.17 -3.53 -13.16
N VAL A 51 36.01 -4.18 -13.07
CA VAL A 51 35.82 -5.51 -12.47
C VAL A 51 34.98 -6.37 -13.41
N GLY A 52 35.27 -7.68 -13.44
CA GLY A 52 34.53 -8.63 -14.26
C GLY A 52 34.48 -8.19 -15.73
N GLU A 53 33.27 -8.07 -16.29
CA GLU A 53 33.00 -7.67 -17.68
C GLU A 53 32.76 -6.16 -17.85
N HIS A 54 33.32 -5.34 -16.96
CA HIS A 54 33.28 -3.89 -17.05
C HIS A 54 31.87 -3.26 -17.03
N PRO A 55 31.03 -3.55 -16.02
CA PRO A 55 29.71 -2.95 -15.94
C PRO A 55 29.80 -1.42 -15.84
N SER A 56 28.84 -0.71 -16.41
CA SER A 56 28.88 0.75 -16.55
C SER A 56 27.53 1.41 -16.27
N LEU A 57 27.58 2.67 -15.84
CA LEU A 57 26.40 3.50 -15.53
C LEU A 57 26.47 4.83 -16.32
N PRO A 58 25.58 5.08 -17.29
CA PRO A 58 25.57 6.32 -18.05
C PRO A 58 25.10 7.49 -17.21
N PHE A 59 25.51 8.71 -17.55
CA PHE A 59 24.95 9.93 -16.94
C PHE A 59 23.57 10.26 -17.52
N ASP A 60 23.29 9.89 -18.79
CA ASP A 60 21.94 9.89 -19.35
C ASP A 60 21.21 8.59 -18.97
N GLY A 61 20.36 8.68 -17.94
CA GLY A 61 19.62 7.53 -17.41
C GLY A 61 18.65 6.89 -18.39
N ALA A 62 18.17 7.63 -19.39
CA ALA A 62 17.29 7.07 -20.42
C ALA A 62 18.04 6.05 -21.30
N LYS A 63 19.38 6.11 -21.34
CA LYS A 63 20.21 5.12 -22.04
C LYS A 63 20.42 3.84 -21.21
N PHE A 64 20.17 3.84 -19.90
CA PHE A 64 20.48 2.71 -19.02
C PHE A 64 19.44 1.57 -19.11
N LEU A 65 19.93 0.34 -19.32
CA LEU A 65 19.11 -0.87 -19.30
C LEU A 65 19.49 -1.85 -18.20
N ARG A 66 20.79 -2.12 -18.04
CA ARG A 66 21.33 -3.21 -17.22
C ARG A 66 22.68 -2.86 -16.61
N PHE A 67 22.88 -3.31 -15.37
CA PHE A 67 24.18 -3.36 -14.72
C PHE A 67 24.46 -4.80 -14.29
N SER A 68 25.39 -5.49 -14.96
CA SER A 68 25.66 -6.92 -14.76
C SER A 68 27.09 -7.31 -15.12
N SER A 69 27.54 -8.43 -14.58
CA SER A 69 28.81 -9.07 -14.96
C SER A 69 28.79 -10.53 -14.50
N LYS A 70 29.70 -11.33 -15.07
CA LYS A 70 29.98 -12.68 -14.57
C LYS A 70 30.41 -12.67 -13.10
N VAL A 71 29.71 -13.44 -12.29
CA VAL A 71 29.99 -13.58 -10.84
C VAL A 71 30.65 -14.91 -10.48
N SER A 72 30.77 -15.85 -11.41
CA SER A 72 31.51 -17.11 -11.22
C SER A 72 32.67 -17.30 -12.22
N GLY A 73 33.79 -17.86 -11.73
CA GLY A 73 35.02 -18.11 -12.51
C GLY A 73 36.29 -17.50 -11.87
N GLY A 74 37.47 -17.82 -12.42
CA GLY A 74 38.77 -17.43 -11.85
C GLY A 74 39.05 -15.92 -11.78
N LEU A 75 38.30 -15.10 -12.53
CA LEU A 75 38.39 -13.64 -12.59
C LEU A 75 37.23 -12.91 -11.84
N SER A 76 36.31 -13.64 -11.20
CA SER A 76 34.99 -13.09 -10.80
C SER A 76 34.85 -12.64 -9.34
N ARG A 77 35.86 -12.85 -8.49
CA ARG A 77 35.73 -12.71 -7.02
C ARG A 77 35.40 -11.30 -6.51
N HIS A 78 35.50 -10.28 -7.36
CA HIS A 78 35.25 -8.89 -6.94
C HIS A 78 33.99 -8.28 -7.56
N ALA A 79 33.55 -8.72 -8.75
CA ALA A 79 32.42 -8.10 -9.45
C ALA A 79 31.08 -8.27 -8.71
N GLU A 80 30.88 -9.39 -8.02
CA GLU A 80 29.66 -9.66 -7.25
C GLU A 80 29.39 -8.58 -6.18
N THR A 81 30.44 -8.12 -5.49
CA THR A 81 30.32 -7.07 -4.47
C THR A 81 29.86 -5.76 -5.09
N TYR A 82 30.40 -5.36 -6.24
CA TYR A 82 29.95 -4.15 -6.94
C TYR A 82 28.51 -4.29 -7.43
N ILE A 83 28.16 -5.44 -8.02
CA ILE A 83 26.78 -5.72 -8.44
C ILE A 83 25.82 -5.59 -7.26
N ARG A 84 26.11 -6.23 -6.12
CA ARG A 84 25.24 -6.18 -4.94
C ARG A 84 25.10 -4.77 -4.39
N THR A 85 26.19 -4.03 -4.25
CA THR A 85 26.19 -2.66 -3.70
C THR A 85 25.46 -1.68 -4.61
N VAL A 86 25.77 -1.70 -5.91
CA VAL A 86 25.11 -0.81 -6.89
C VAL A 86 23.64 -1.19 -7.05
N THR A 87 23.29 -2.48 -7.05
CA THR A 87 21.89 -2.94 -7.03
C THR A 87 21.16 -2.43 -5.79
N ALA A 88 21.78 -2.49 -4.60
CA ALA A 88 21.18 -2.04 -3.36
C ALA A 88 20.93 -0.51 -3.39
N ALA A 89 21.90 0.27 -3.85
CA ALA A 89 21.74 1.71 -4.04
C ALA A 89 20.64 2.04 -5.06
N ALA A 90 20.60 1.32 -6.19
CA ALA A 90 19.56 1.48 -7.19
C ALA A 90 18.17 1.12 -6.65
N LYS A 91 18.04 0.01 -5.90
CA LYS A 91 16.78 -0.38 -5.24
C LYS A 91 16.32 0.66 -4.22
N GLY A 92 17.24 1.29 -3.49
CA GLY A 92 16.91 2.35 -2.55
C GLY A 92 16.30 3.60 -3.20
N ILE A 93 16.59 3.86 -4.49
CA ILE A 93 16.13 5.06 -5.20
C ILE A 93 14.97 4.75 -6.16
N PHE A 94 15.02 3.63 -6.87
CA PHE A 94 14.05 3.27 -7.91
C PHE A 94 13.09 2.15 -7.50
N GLY A 95 13.28 1.56 -6.32
CA GLY A 95 12.39 0.56 -5.74
C GLY A 95 12.16 -0.65 -6.66
N PRO A 96 10.89 -1.02 -6.93
CA PRO A 96 10.55 -2.22 -7.71
C PRO A 96 10.93 -2.11 -9.19
N ARG A 97 11.35 -0.92 -9.67
CA ARG A 97 11.85 -0.82 -11.05
C ARG A 97 13.18 -1.54 -11.26
N VAL A 98 13.91 -1.83 -10.18
CA VAL A 98 15.18 -2.54 -10.22
C VAL A 98 14.95 -4.04 -10.09
N GLN A 99 14.98 -4.74 -11.22
CA GLN A 99 14.76 -6.18 -11.32
C GLN A 99 16.10 -6.92 -11.27
N TYR A 100 16.45 -7.43 -10.08
CA TYR A 100 17.67 -8.23 -9.90
C TYR A 100 17.47 -9.64 -10.46
N TRP A 101 18.51 -10.19 -11.08
CA TRP A 101 18.53 -11.55 -11.63
C TRP A 101 19.91 -12.18 -11.47
N ASN A 102 19.94 -13.51 -11.48
CA ASN A 102 21.14 -14.33 -11.37
C ASN A 102 20.95 -15.64 -12.15
N GLU A 103 21.74 -15.84 -13.20
CA GLU A 103 21.66 -17.03 -14.07
C GLU A 103 21.99 -18.33 -13.31
N GLY A 104 22.82 -18.25 -12.26
CA GLY A 104 23.11 -19.41 -11.40
C GLY A 104 21.92 -19.85 -10.54
N ALA A 105 20.85 -19.06 -10.49
CA ALA A 105 19.58 -19.38 -9.84
C ALA A 105 18.44 -19.57 -10.86
N ASP A 106 18.77 -19.89 -12.11
CA ASP A 106 17.84 -20.04 -13.24
C ASP A 106 16.99 -18.78 -13.51
N GLN A 107 17.50 -17.59 -13.18
CA GLN A 107 16.88 -16.30 -13.47
C GLN A 107 17.60 -15.61 -14.62
N VAL A 108 16.85 -15.18 -15.62
CA VAL A 108 17.38 -14.42 -16.76
C VAL A 108 17.00 -12.95 -16.64
N GLY A 109 17.88 -12.08 -17.11
CA GLY A 109 17.58 -10.65 -17.17
C GLY A 109 16.48 -10.33 -18.20
N TYR A 110 15.82 -9.20 -18.01
CA TYR A 110 14.63 -8.78 -18.74
C TYR A 110 14.93 -8.33 -20.18
N HIS A 111 16.02 -7.58 -20.38
CA HIS A 111 16.45 -7.11 -21.70
C HIS A 111 17.34 -8.15 -22.40
N SER A 112 17.27 -8.25 -23.73
CA SER A 112 18.16 -9.11 -24.49
C SER A 112 19.60 -8.55 -24.49
N TRP A 113 20.60 -9.43 -24.60
CA TRP A 113 22.00 -8.99 -24.69
C TRP A 113 22.28 -8.06 -25.88
N ALA A 114 21.55 -8.20 -26.98
CA ALA A 114 21.65 -7.31 -28.13
C ALA A 114 21.27 -5.86 -27.78
N GLU A 115 20.13 -5.67 -27.09
CA GLU A 115 19.66 -4.36 -26.64
C GLU A 115 20.60 -3.75 -25.60
N VAL A 116 21.12 -4.57 -24.68
CA VAL A 116 22.06 -4.11 -23.65
C VAL A 116 23.36 -3.61 -24.28
N HIS A 117 23.94 -4.36 -25.23
CA HIS A 117 25.16 -3.94 -25.91
C HIS A 117 24.95 -2.71 -26.79
N GLU A 118 23.78 -2.56 -27.41
CA GLU A 118 23.42 -1.36 -28.18
C GLU A 118 23.30 -0.13 -27.28
N SER A 119 22.61 -0.27 -26.15
CA SER A 119 22.52 0.76 -25.10
C SER A 119 23.91 1.19 -24.63
N ILE A 120 24.81 0.25 -24.30
CA ILE A 120 26.17 0.57 -23.82
C ILE A 120 26.98 1.31 -24.89
N ARG A 121 26.89 0.92 -26.17
CA ARG A 121 27.59 1.63 -27.26
C ARG A 121 27.15 3.10 -27.38
N SER A 122 25.90 3.41 -27.04
CA SER A 122 25.38 4.78 -27.09
C SER A 122 25.95 5.69 -25.99
N TYR A 123 26.69 5.16 -24.99
CA TYR A 123 27.22 5.98 -23.90
C TYR A 123 28.39 6.87 -24.34
N ASP A 124 29.14 6.46 -25.36
CA ASP A 124 30.24 7.25 -25.92
C ASP A 124 29.75 8.38 -26.85
N GLU A 125 28.45 8.41 -27.20
CA GLU A 125 27.84 9.48 -27.97
C GLU A 125 27.55 10.71 -27.08
N PRO A 126 27.87 11.94 -27.52
CA PRO A 126 27.56 13.15 -26.76
C PRO A 126 26.04 13.29 -26.54
N ALA A 127 25.63 13.86 -25.41
CA ALA A 127 24.22 14.13 -25.12
C ALA A 127 23.65 15.10 -26.17
N ASP A 128 22.55 14.74 -26.83
CA ASP A 128 21.84 15.60 -27.78
C ASP A 128 21.55 16.96 -27.12
N SER A 129 22.18 17.99 -27.67
CA SER A 129 22.19 19.34 -27.14
C SER A 129 20.94 20.08 -27.57
N GLU A 130 19.77 19.70 -27.05
CA GLU A 130 18.55 20.50 -27.18
C GLU A 130 18.00 20.90 -25.81
N ILE A 131 18.59 21.95 -25.25
CA ILE A 131 17.96 22.79 -24.22
C ILE A 131 17.57 24.11 -24.91
N PRO A 132 16.27 24.46 -25.07
CA PRO A 132 15.92 25.73 -25.68
C PRO A 132 16.17 26.90 -24.73
N ASN A 133 16.91 27.89 -25.22
CA ASN A 133 17.19 29.18 -24.58
C ASN A 133 15.90 30.04 -24.55
N PRO A 134 15.49 30.65 -23.42
CA PRO A 134 14.24 31.40 -23.32
C PRO A 134 14.45 32.83 -23.80
N LYS A 135 14.46 33.05 -25.13
CA LYS A 135 14.22 34.37 -25.74
C LYS A 135 14.03 34.21 -27.25
N SER A 136 12.87 34.70 -27.72
CA SER A 136 12.47 34.86 -29.11
C SER A 136 11.89 33.61 -29.78
N ILE A 137 10.57 33.56 -29.99
CA ILE A 137 9.88 33.82 -31.27
C ILE A 137 8.38 33.45 -31.12
N VAL A 138 7.57 34.27 -31.77
CA VAL A 138 6.11 34.45 -31.76
C VAL A 138 5.35 33.22 -32.31
N PRO A 139 4.11 32.92 -31.85
CA PRO A 139 3.42 31.67 -32.16
C PRO A 139 2.85 31.63 -33.58
N ARG A 140 3.03 30.49 -34.26
CA ARG A 140 2.16 30.09 -35.38
C ARG A 140 1.49 28.77 -35.04
N ALA A 141 0.22 28.89 -34.68
CA ALA A 141 -0.68 27.78 -34.41
C ALA A 141 -0.93 26.97 -35.68
N THR A 142 -0.80 25.64 -35.57
CA THR A 142 -1.70 24.67 -36.22
C THR A 142 -1.57 23.34 -35.51
N GLY A 143 -2.69 22.85 -34.96
CA GLY A 143 -2.97 21.41 -34.91
C GLY A 143 -2.65 20.67 -33.61
N THR A 144 -3.41 20.96 -32.55
CA THR A 144 -3.94 19.98 -31.57
C THR A 144 -3.00 18.87 -31.08
N ASP A 145 -2.05 19.24 -30.21
CA ASP A 145 -1.57 18.33 -29.17
C ASP A 145 -2.45 18.49 -27.92
N PRO A 146 -2.83 17.38 -27.24
CA PRO A 146 -3.57 17.45 -25.99
C PRO A 146 -2.70 18.17 -24.95
N LYS A 147 -3.24 19.28 -24.46
CA LYS A 147 -2.73 20.10 -23.38
C LYS A 147 -2.26 19.20 -22.22
N PRO A 148 -1.13 19.49 -21.54
CA PRO A 148 -0.86 18.86 -20.26
C PRO A 148 -2.03 19.21 -19.34
N GLU A 149 -2.86 18.22 -19.04
CA GLU A 149 -3.87 18.36 -17.99
C GLU A 149 -3.10 18.75 -16.74
N ILE A 150 -3.36 19.96 -16.24
CA ILE A 150 -3.11 20.27 -14.85
C ILE A 150 -3.91 19.19 -14.11
N GLU A 151 -3.24 18.14 -13.62
CA GLU A 151 -3.90 17.07 -12.89
C GLU A 151 -4.75 17.73 -11.83
N THR A 152 -6.05 17.67 -12.04
CA THR A 152 -7.03 18.34 -11.18
C THR A 152 -6.91 17.63 -9.85
N PRO A 153 -6.46 18.29 -8.76
CA PRO A 153 -6.24 17.60 -7.49
C PRO A 153 -7.51 16.84 -7.12
N LEU A 154 -7.36 15.56 -6.74
CA LEU A 154 -8.48 14.64 -6.52
C LEU A 154 -9.46 15.16 -5.47
N PHE A 155 -8.98 15.94 -4.53
CA PHE A 155 -9.75 16.51 -3.43
C PHE A 155 -9.29 17.94 -3.10
N GLU A 156 -10.08 18.62 -2.28
CA GLU A 156 -9.75 19.88 -1.61
C GLU A 156 -10.16 19.80 -0.14
N ILE A 157 -9.52 20.62 0.69
CA ILE A 157 -9.91 20.80 2.10
C ILE A 157 -10.94 21.94 2.14
N LYS A 158 -12.13 21.68 2.70
CA LYS A 158 -13.18 22.68 2.91
C LYS A 158 -13.60 22.77 4.36
N GLU A 159 -14.06 23.95 4.77
CA GLU A 159 -14.89 24.08 5.96
C GLU A 159 -16.28 23.49 5.67
N LEU A 160 -16.71 22.58 6.52
CA LEU A 160 -17.96 21.86 6.44
C LEU A 160 -18.83 22.22 7.66
N PRO A 161 -20.06 22.72 7.44
CA PRO A 161 -20.95 23.12 8.53
C PRO A 161 -21.10 22.02 9.58
N GLY A 162 -20.77 22.34 10.85
CA GLY A 162 -20.88 21.41 11.98
C GLY A 162 -19.81 20.32 12.05
N LYS A 163 -18.88 20.24 11.09
CA LYS A 163 -17.80 19.23 11.05
C LYS A 163 -16.39 19.83 11.08
N GLY A 164 -16.25 21.16 10.98
CA GLY A 164 -14.95 21.80 10.84
C GLY A 164 -14.38 21.53 9.45
N ARG A 165 -13.07 21.25 9.35
CA ARG A 165 -12.44 20.96 8.05
C ARG A 165 -12.66 19.51 7.62
N GLY A 166 -12.84 19.31 6.31
CA GLY A 166 -13.03 18.00 5.70
C GLY A 166 -12.41 17.93 4.32
N LEU A 167 -12.05 16.72 3.87
CA LEU A 167 -11.65 16.47 2.48
C LEU A 167 -12.90 16.25 1.62
N VAL A 168 -12.99 16.98 0.50
CA VAL A 168 -14.09 16.87 -0.47
C VAL A 168 -13.51 16.52 -1.83
N ALA A 169 -14.05 15.49 -2.48
CA ALA A 169 -13.63 15.08 -3.81
C ALA A 169 -13.92 16.19 -4.83
N ARG A 170 -12.97 16.48 -5.72
CA ARG A 170 -13.13 17.48 -6.81
C ARG A 170 -13.55 16.83 -8.14
N VAL A 171 -13.30 15.53 -8.25
CA VAL A 171 -13.61 14.69 -9.39
C VAL A 171 -14.22 13.39 -8.88
N ASP A 172 -14.84 12.61 -9.76
CA ASP A 172 -15.24 11.25 -9.41
C ASP A 172 -13.99 10.39 -9.15
N ILE A 173 -13.92 9.75 -7.99
CA ILE A 173 -12.81 8.91 -7.57
C ILE A 173 -13.25 7.45 -7.67
N PRO A 174 -12.63 6.65 -8.56
CA PRO A 174 -12.92 5.22 -8.67
C PRO A 174 -12.57 4.45 -7.38
N LYS A 175 -13.28 3.34 -7.16
CA LYS A 175 -12.92 2.35 -6.12
C LYS A 175 -11.49 1.83 -6.36
N GLY A 176 -10.71 1.73 -5.30
CA GLY A 176 -9.33 1.26 -5.29
C GLY A 176 -8.29 2.36 -5.52
N THR A 177 -8.70 3.59 -5.85
CA THR A 177 -7.79 4.71 -6.00
C THR A 177 -7.11 5.05 -4.67
N ARG A 178 -5.78 5.19 -4.70
CA ARG A 178 -5.02 5.80 -3.61
C ARG A 178 -5.23 7.31 -3.64
N ILE A 179 -5.95 7.82 -2.65
CA ILE A 179 -6.29 9.24 -2.50
C ILE A 179 -5.11 10.00 -1.88
N LEU A 180 -4.47 9.41 -0.87
CA LEU A 180 -3.38 10.02 -0.12
C LEU A 180 -2.30 9.00 0.25
N CYS A 181 -1.07 9.50 0.38
CA CYS A 181 0.10 8.81 0.90
C CYS A 181 0.93 9.85 1.67
N GLU A 182 0.97 9.76 3.00
CA GLU A 182 1.67 10.75 3.84
C GLU A 182 2.54 10.07 4.90
N LYS A 183 3.75 10.60 5.08
CA LYS A 183 4.57 10.28 6.26
C LYS A 183 3.97 11.02 7.47
N PRO A 184 4.07 10.44 8.68
CA PRO A 184 3.66 11.15 9.89
C PRO A 184 4.45 12.45 10.03
N LEU A 185 3.74 13.53 10.31
CA LEU A 185 4.30 14.79 10.77
C LEU A 185 5.00 14.57 12.12
N LEU A 186 4.36 13.81 13.02
CA LEU A 186 4.89 13.47 14.33
C LEU A 186 4.33 12.12 14.78
N THR A 187 5.16 11.31 15.43
CA THR A 187 4.74 10.05 16.07
C THR A 187 4.97 10.07 17.58
N ALA A 188 4.16 9.34 18.34
CA ALA A 188 4.38 9.10 19.76
C ALA A 188 3.73 7.78 20.20
N ARG A 189 4.37 7.11 21.17
CA ARG A 189 3.79 5.93 21.82
C ARG A 189 2.77 6.34 22.89
N SER A 190 1.85 5.44 23.22
CA SER A 190 0.96 5.62 24.39
C SER A 190 1.77 5.73 25.68
N MET A 191 1.47 6.73 26.50
CA MET A 191 2.13 7.03 27.77
C MET A 191 1.26 7.95 28.67
N PRO A 192 1.61 8.14 29.96
CA PRO A 192 0.90 9.05 30.84
C PRO A 192 0.83 10.50 30.31
N PRO A 193 -0.24 11.26 30.62
CA PRO A 193 -0.46 12.59 30.04
C PRO A 193 0.69 13.59 30.21
N ASP A 194 1.31 13.66 31.40
CA ASP A 194 2.45 14.57 31.65
C ASP A 194 3.69 14.20 30.81
N GLU A 195 4.00 12.91 30.69
CA GLU A 195 5.12 12.42 29.87
C GLU A 195 4.86 12.69 28.38
N LEU A 196 3.62 12.44 27.92
CA LEU A 196 3.23 12.70 26.54
C LEU A 196 3.39 14.18 26.19
N GLU A 197 2.92 15.08 27.05
CA GLU A 197 3.04 16.53 26.82
C GLU A 197 4.52 16.94 26.67
N LEU A 198 5.40 16.43 27.54
CA LEU A 198 6.83 16.72 27.50
C LEU A 198 7.49 16.19 26.22
N VAL A 199 7.22 14.94 25.85
CA VAL A 199 7.78 14.31 24.63
C VAL A 199 7.32 15.06 23.38
N LEU A 200 6.04 15.41 23.29
CA LEU A 200 5.49 16.18 22.17
C LEU A 200 6.12 17.57 22.09
N ALA A 201 6.33 18.25 23.22
CA ALA A 201 6.97 19.57 23.24
C ALA A 201 8.42 19.51 22.71
N ILE A 202 9.19 18.49 23.11
CA ILE A 202 10.57 18.28 22.62
C ILE A 202 10.57 18.04 21.11
N LYS A 203 9.71 17.14 20.63
CA LYS A 203 9.60 16.82 19.19
C LYS A 203 9.19 18.05 18.37
N LEU A 204 8.14 18.77 18.79
CA LEU A 204 7.66 19.98 18.10
C LEU A 204 8.73 21.08 18.06
N LYS A 205 9.53 21.23 19.12
CA LYS A 205 10.61 22.22 19.15
C LYS A 205 11.70 21.94 18.09
N ALA A 206 11.91 20.67 17.74
CA ALA A 206 12.86 20.25 16.71
C ALA A 206 12.31 20.40 15.27
N MET A 207 11.00 20.59 15.11
CA MET A 207 10.34 20.73 13.81
C MET A 207 10.42 22.16 13.27
N THR A 208 10.20 22.32 11.97
CA THR A 208 10.12 23.63 11.32
C THR A 208 8.90 24.44 11.81
N LYS A 209 8.93 25.75 11.59
CA LYS A 209 7.79 26.62 11.95
C LYS A 209 6.52 26.31 11.16
N THR A 210 6.65 25.82 9.93
CA THR A 210 5.51 25.39 9.11
C THR A 210 4.85 24.16 9.70
N GLU A 211 5.64 23.14 10.05
CA GLU A 211 5.16 21.90 10.68
C GLU A 211 4.54 22.15 12.06
N GLN A 212 5.14 23.02 12.87
CA GLN A 212 4.55 23.44 14.15
C GLN A 212 3.17 24.08 13.93
N ARG A 213 3.05 25.01 12.98
CA ARG A 213 1.76 25.66 12.66
C ARG A 213 0.72 24.66 12.16
N GLN A 214 1.13 23.69 11.34
CA GLN A 214 0.25 22.62 10.88
C GLN A 214 -0.29 21.82 12.08
N PHE A 215 0.58 21.37 12.98
CA PHE A 215 0.18 20.65 14.19
C PHE A 215 -0.81 21.46 15.05
N PHE A 216 -0.49 22.74 15.32
CA PHE A 216 -1.38 23.62 16.10
C PHE A 216 -2.69 23.99 15.39
N SER A 217 -2.81 23.75 14.08
CA SER A 217 -4.06 23.95 13.34
C SER A 217 -5.05 22.78 13.50
N LEU A 218 -4.56 21.62 13.95
CA LEU A 218 -5.38 20.41 14.10
C LEU A 218 -6.42 20.56 15.21
N HIS A 219 -7.50 19.78 15.11
CA HIS A 219 -8.60 19.85 16.07
C HIS A 219 -8.14 19.40 17.47
N LYS A 220 -8.68 20.01 18.53
CA LYS A 220 -8.52 19.50 19.90
C LYS A 220 -9.89 19.33 20.52
N ASN A 221 -10.18 18.11 20.97
CA ASN A 221 -11.44 17.81 21.63
C ASN A 221 -11.38 18.01 23.15
N PHE A 222 -10.22 17.77 23.77
CA PHE A 222 -10.09 17.79 25.23
C PHE A 222 -9.66 19.16 25.77
N PRO A 223 -10.50 19.86 26.57
CA PRO A 223 -10.06 21.02 27.34
C PRO A 223 -9.17 20.55 28.50
N GLY A 224 -8.13 21.31 28.83
CA GLY A 224 -7.27 20.98 29.97
C GLY A 224 -5.84 21.51 29.84
N LYS A 225 -5.00 21.05 30.77
CA LYS A 225 -3.59 21.47 30.91
C LYS A 225 -2.68 20.93 29.79
N HIS A 226 -3.02 19.78 29.21
CA HIS A 226 -2.20 19.06 28.22
C HIS A 226 -2.64 19.36 26.79
N VAL A 227 -2.26 20.53 26.28
CA VAL A 227 -2.74 21.00 24.96
C VAL A 227 -2.16 20.15 23.83
N LEU A 228 -0.87 19.80 23.90
CA LEU A 228 -0.22 19.00 22.86
C LEU A 228 -0.75 17.57 22.85
N GLY A 229 -0.88 16.97 24.04
CA GLY A 229 -1.48 15.65 24.20
C GLY A 229 -2.93 15.60 23.72
N ALA A 230 -3.72 16.65 23.97
CA ALA A 230 -5.09 16.73 23.48
C ALA A 230 -5.16 16.77 21.95
N ILE A 231 -4.36 17.62 21.30
CA ILE A 231 -4.27 17.68 19.82
C ILE A 231 -3.84 16.31 19.28
N PHE A 232 -2.75 15.76 19.81
CA PHE A 232 -2.21 14.50 19.34
C PHE A 232 -3.23 13.35 19.44
N ARG A 233 -3.83 13.14 20.63
CA ARG A 233 -4.81 12.06 20.83
C ARG A 233 -6.07 12.20 19.99
N THR A 234 -6.48 13.43 19.69
CA THR A 234 -7.68 13.68 18.86
C THR A 234 -7.44 13.32 17.39
N ASN A 235 -6.20 13.43 16.89
CA ASN A 235 -5.90 13.32 15.46
C ASN A 235 -5.00 12.13 15.10
N SER A 236 -4.42 11.44 16.08
CA SER A 236 -3.47 10.37 15.81
C SER A 236 -4.15 9.12 15.27
N LEU A 237 -3.65 8.56 14.17
CA LEU A 237 -4.00 7.22 13.71
C LEU A 237 -2.92 6.23 14.18
N PRO A 238 -3.27 4.98 14.52
CA PRO A 238 -2.28 3.94 14.83
C PRO A 238 -1.35 3.69 13.63
N CYS A 239 -0.03 3.68 13.88
CA CYS A 239 0.98 3.30 12.88
C CYS A 239 1.00 1.77 12.71
N GLY A 240 -0.11 1.23 12.21
CA GLY A 240 -0.35 -0.20 12.02
C GLY A 240 -1.33 -0.80 13.01
N SER A 241 -1.94 -1.91 12.60
CA SER A 241 -2.89 -2.65 13.45
C SER A 241 -2.24 -3.10 14.75
N GLY A 242 -2.86 -2.76 15.89
CA GLY A 242 -2.35 -3.07 17.23
C GLY A 242 -1.09 -2.29 17.64
N SER A 243 -0.62 -1.33 16.84
CA SER A 243 0.58 -0.56 17.15
C SER A 243 0.35 0.34 18.38
N PRO A 244 1.26 0.36 19.37
CA PRO A 244 1.19 1.30 20.48
C PRO A 244 1.65 2.71 20.09
N VAL A 245 2.10 2.90 18.84
CA VAL A 245 2.57 4.17 18.28
C VAL A 245 1.46 4.76 17.41
N GLY A 246 1.10 6.01 17.67
CA GLY A 246 0.25 6.80 16.80
C GLY A 246 1.05 7.81 15.98
N GLY A 247 0.51 8.21 14.84
CA GLY A 247 1.02 9.25 13.96
C GLY A 247 -0.02 10.34 13.72
N VAL A 248 0.40 11.60 13.70
CA VAL A 248 -0.39 12.72 13.16
C VAL A 248 0.17 13.12 11.81
N TYR A 249 -0.69 13.58 10.92
CA TYR A 249 -0.38 13.77 9.50
C TYR A 249 -0.84 15.15 9.02
N PRO A 250 -0.17 15.77 8.03
CA PRO A 250 -0.52 17.10 7.56
C PRO A 250 -1.92 17.21 6.97
N THR A 251 -2.36 16.22 6.18
CA THR A 251 -3.63 16.25 5.44
C THR A 251 -4.60 15.19 5.95
N ILE A 252 -4.13 13.98 6.24
CA ILE A 252 -4.98 12.84 6.65
C ILE A 252 -5.80 13.19 7.92
N CYS A 253 -5.27 14.01 8.82
CA CYS A 253 -5.99 14.44 10.02
C CYS A 253 -7.23 15.32 9.75
N PHE A 254 -7.47 15.76 8.52
CA PHE A 254 -8.71 16.46 8.12
C PHE A 254 -9.78 15.53 7.55
N ILE A 255 -9.52 14.22 7.45
CA ILE A 255 -10.54 13.27 6.97
C ILE A 255 -11.51 12.97 8.10
N ASN A 256 -12.79 13.33 7.91
CA ASN A 256 -13.83 13.14 8.91
C ASN A 256 -14.34 11.69 9.01
N HIS A 257 -15.12 11.44 10.06
CA HIS A 257 -15.75 10.16 10.32
C HIS A 257 -17.03 9.89 9.53
N SER A 258 -17.24 8.65 9.09
CA SER A 258 -18.55 8.08 8.79
C SER A 258 -18.65 6.63 9.28
N CYS A 259 -19.84 6.22 9.78
CA CYS A 259 -20.11 4.80 10.09
C CYS A 259 -20.34 3.94 8.83
N LEU A 260 -20.53 4.59 7.68
CA LEU A 260 -20.51 4.02 6.33
C LEU A 260 -19.45 4.78 5.52
N PRO A 261 -18.16 4.51 5.78
CA PRO A 261 -17.06 5.25 5.17
C PRO A 261 -16.96 4.97 3.66
N ASN A 262 -16.29 5.86 2.93
CA ASN A 262 -15.97 5.65 1.53
C ASN A 262 -14.48 5.43 1.26
N SER A 263 -13.66 5.58 2.29
CA SER A 263 -12.24 5.30 2.26
C SER A 263 -11.77 4.49 3.46
N HIS A 264 -10.57 3.91 3.35
CA HIS A 264 -9.91 3.15 4.40
C HIS A 264 -8.47 3.61 4.53
N ASN A 265 -7.97 3.69 5.76
CA ASN A 265 -6.58 4.02 6.05
C ASN A 265 -5.75 2.73 6.19
N ASN A 266 -4.53 2.74 5.69
CA ASN A 266 -3.60 1.63 5.84
C ASN A 266 -2.19 2.15 6.12
N TRP A 267 -1.61 1.65 7.22
CA TRP A 267 -0.21 1.84 7.53
C TRP A 267 0.64 0.93 6.64
N ASN A 268 1.34 1.53 5.70
CA ASN A 268 2.16 0.83 4.74
C ASN A 268 3.63 0.95 5.12
N THR A 269 4.30 -0.19 5.26
CA THR A 269 5.72 -0.32 5.59
C THR A 269 6.55 -0.80 4.40
N CYS A 270 5.99 -0.74 3.19
CA CYS A 270 6.70 -1.11 1.97
C CYS A 270 8.03 -0.36 1.87
N ASN A 271 9.09 -1.08 1.50
CA ASN A 271 10.46 -0.57 1.35
C ASN A 271 11.05 0.13 2.59
N GLN A 272 10.58 -0.20 3.80
CA GLN A 272 10.99 0.47 5.06
C GLN A 272 10.61 1.96 5.13
N ASP A 273 9.79 2.43 4.20
CA ASP A 273 9.19 3.77 4.26
C ASP A 273 7.85 3.67 4.98
N GLU A 274 7.82 4.12 6.23
CA GLU A 274 6.65 4.16 7.08
C GLU A 274 5.73 5.33 6.71
N HIS A 275 4.56 5.02 6.13
CA HIS A 275 3.58 6.02 5.70
C HIS A 275 2.14 5.51 5.84
N GLU A 276 1.22 6.45 6.01
CA GLU A 276 -0.22 6.18 5.98
C GLU A 276 -0.75 6.40 4.58
N THR A 277 -1.58 5.48 4.12
CA THR A 277 -2.25 5.56 2.83
C THR A 277 -3.76 5.61 3.02
N ILE A 278 -4.45 6.35 2.16
CA ILE A 278 -5.93 6.38 2.14
C ILE A 278 -6.39 5.88 0.78
N HIS A 279 -7.23 4.85 0.77
CA HIS A 279 -7.77 4.27 -0.46
C HIS A 279 -9.29 4.34 -0.49
N ALA A 280 -9.87 4.65 -1.66
CA ALA A 280 -11.31 4.60 -1.87
C ALA A 280 -11.81 3.16 -1.87
N ILE A 281 -12.76 2.82 -0.99
CA ILE A 281 -13.32 1.45 -0.89
C ILE A 281 -14.63 1.27 -1.67
N ARG A 282 -15.18 2.39 -2.15
CA ARG A 282 -16.30 2.50 -3.08
C ARG A 282 -16.10 3.72 -3.98
N PRO A 283 -16.83 3.85 -5.10
CA PRO A 283 -16.82 5.09 -5.87
C PRO A 283 -17.22 6.29 -4.99
N ILE A 284 -16.53 7.41 -5.20
CA ILE A 284 -16.78 8.68 -4.51
C ILE A 284 -17.10 9.72 -5.58
N SER A 285 -18.25 10.36 -5.51
CA SER A 285 -18.64 11.36 -6.51
C SER A 285 -17.94 12.70 -6.27
N ALA A 286 -17.74 13.48 -7.33
CA ALA A 286 -17.31 14.87 -7.19
C ALA A 286 -18.26 15.64 -6.25
N GLY A 287 -17.70 16.36 -5.28
CA GLY A 287 -18.44 17.05 -4.22
C GLY A 287 -18.76 16.18 -2.98
N GLU A 288 -18.54 14.87 -3.03
CA GLU A 288 -18.71 13.99 -1.86
C GLU A 288 -17.53 14.15 -0.88
N GLU A 289 -17.83 14.11 0.42
CA GLU A 289 -16.83 14.13 1.49
C GLU A 289 -16.09 12.79 1.58
N ILE A 290 -14.77 12.82 1.66
CA ILE A 290 -13.92 11.65 1.88
C ILE A 290 -13.88 11.34 3.37
N THR A 291 -14.22 10.11 3.75
CA THR A 291 -14.41 9.71 5.15
C THR A 291 -13.81 8.35 5.47
N ILE A 292 -13.34 8.19 6.71
CA ILE A 292 -12.83 6.93 7.28
C ILE A 292 -13.58 6.58 8.59
N PRO A 293 -13.58 5.31 9.04
CA PRO A 293 -14.14 4.98 10.33
C PRO A 293 -13.15 5.36 11.46
N TYR A 294 -13.65 5.97 12.54
CA TYR A 294 -12.86 6.28 13.75
C TYR A 294 -13.11 5.27 14.87
N ASN A 295 -14.16 4.46 14.73
CA ASN A 295 -14.59 3.46 15.70
C ASN A 295 -14.60 2.09 15.05
N ASP A 296 -14.60 1.06 15.89
CA ASP A 296 -14.61 -0.34 15.47
C ASP A 296 -16.03 -0.85 15.09
N GLY A 297 -16.98 0.06 14.86
CA GLY A 297 -18.37 -0.27 14.58
C GLY A 297 -19.18 -0.60 15.85
N GLY A 298 -19.99 -1.66 15.80
CA GLY A 298 -20.94 -2.01 16.88
C GLY A 298 -22.27 -1.26 16.80
N LEU A 299 -23.00 -1.18 17.92
CA LEU A 299 -24.36 -0.60 18.01
C LEU A 299 -24.39 0.92 17.89
N PHE A 300 -25.50 1.50 17.41
CA PHE A 300 -25.67 2.95 17.25
C PHE A 300 -25.32 3.72 18.54
N ALA A 301 -25.89 3.31 19.66
CA ALA A 301 -25.66 3.98 20.95
C ALA A 301 -24.17 3.92 21.37
N ALA A 302 -23.52 2.78 21.18
CA ALA A 302 -22.10 2.61 21.50
C ALA A 302 -21.21 3.48 20.60
N ARG A 303 -21.48 3.50 19.29
CA ARG A 303 -20.76 4.35 18.32
C ARG A 303 -20.90 5.84 18.68
N GLN A 304 -22.12 6.31 18.96
CA GLN A 304 -22.37 7.70 19.35
C GLN A 304 -21.65 8.06 20.65
N ALA A 305 -21.76 7.21 21.69
CA ALA A 305 -21.10 7.44 22.96
C ALA A 305 -19.58 7.53 22.82
N PHE A 306 -18.97 6.59 22.07
CA PHE A 306 -17.54 6.60 21.80
C PHE A 306 -17.10 7.86 21.04
N LEU A 307 -17.81 8.23 19.97
CA LEU A 307 -17.47 9.43 19.19
C LEU A 307 -17.62 10.71 20.01
N LYS A 308 -18.66 10.79 20.85
CA LYS A 308 -18.85 11.92 21.75
C LYS A 308 -17.73 12.02 22.77
N GLN A 309 -17.36 10.90 23.39
CA GLN A 309 -16.32 10.85 24.41
C GLN A 309 -14.93 11.14 23.85
N SER A 310 -14.58 10.53 22.71
CA SER A 310 -13.23 10.57 22.14
C SER A 310 -13.01 11.78 21.22
N PHE A 311 -14.04 12.22 20.49
CA PHE A 311 -13.93 13.25 19.45
C PHE A 311 -14.91 14.43 19.60
N GLY A 312 -15.87 14.38 20.53
CA GLY A 312 -16.69 15.54 20.90
C GLY A 312 -17.93 15.78 20.05
N PHE A 313 -18.18 14.95 19.04
CA PHE A 313 -19.29 15.14 18.11
C PHE A 313 -20.28 13.97 18.11
N ASP A 314 -21.51 14.26 17.69
CA ASP A 314 -22.55 13.26 17.44
C ASP A 314 -22.56 12.94 15.93
N CYS A 315 -22.43 11.66 15.55
CA CYS A 315 -22.32 11.30 14.14
C CYS A 315 -23.66 11.46 13.42
N GLN A 316 -23.65 12.20 12.31
CA GLN A 316 -24.81 12.45 11.45
C GLN A 316 -24.67 11.78 10.07
N CYS A 317 -23.89 10.71 9.95
CA CYS A 317 -23.79 9.96 8.70
C CYS A 317 -25.13 9.31 8.33
N THR A 318 -25.26 8.89 7.07
CA THR A 318 -26.49 8.30 6.50
C THR A 318 -27.07 7.18 7.35
N ILE A 319 -26.24 6.33 7.97
CA ILE A 319 -26.69 5.24 8.85
C ILE A 319 -27.19 5.75 10.22
N CYS A 320 -26.56 6.79 10.77
CA CYS A 320 -26.90 7.32 12.08
C CYS A 320 -28.19 8.18 12.08
N VAL A 321 -28.52 8.77 10.93
CA VAL A 321 -29.74 9.58 10.75
C VAL A 321 -30.94 8.77 10.25
N LEU A 322 -30.79 7.46 10.01
CA LEU A 322 -31.89 6.59 9.62
C LEU A 322 -33.04 6.64 10.64
N PRO A 323 -34.29 6.36 10.20
CA PRO A 323 -35.41 6.17 11.11
C PRO A 323 -35.14 5.09 12.17
N PRO A 324 -35.73 5.18 13.38
CA PRO A 324 -35.46 4.24 14.47
C PRO A 324 -35.60 2.75 14.10
N ALA A 325 -36.56 2.38 13.26
CA ALA A 325 -36.72 1.00 12.80
C ALA A 325 -35.52 0.52 11.97
N GLN A 326 -35.10 1.29 10.97
CA GLN A 326 -33.97 0.94 10.11
C GLN A 326 -32.63 0.97 10.86
N ARG A 327 -32.48 1.84 11.89
CA ARG A 327 -31.33 1.79 12.79
C ARG A 327 -31.28 0.51 13.60
N ARG A 328 -32.43 0.01 14.11
CA ARG A 328 -32.49 -1.29 14.78
C ARG A 328 -32.09 -2.43 13.85
N ASP A 329 -32.48 -2.37 12.57
CA ASP A 329 -32.06 -3.38 11.58
C ASP A 329 -30.55 -3.35 11.33
N SER A 330 -29.95 -2.15 11.24
CA SER A 330 -28.48 -1.99 11.15
C SER A 330 -27.77 -2.51 12.40
N ASP A 331 -28.28 -2.19 13.59
CA ASP A 331 -27.74 -2.69 14.84
C ASP A 331 -27.83 -4.22 14.93
N ALA A 332 -28.94 -4.82 14.51
CA ALA A 332 -29.09 -6.29 14.46
C ALA A 332 -28.06 -6.93 13.50
N ARG A 333 -27.83 -6.33 12.33
CA ARG A 333 -26.79 -6.81 11.40
C ARG A 333 -25.39 -6.69 11.98
N ARG A 334 -25.07 -5.58 12.64
CA ARG A 334 -23.74 -5.37 13.26
C ARG A 334 -23.49 -6.31 14.43
N VAL A 335 -24.51 -6.61 15.25
CA VAL A 335 -24.42 -7.65 16.28
C VAL A 335 -24.20 -9.03 15.66
N LEU A 336 -24.92 -9.35 14.59
CA LEU A 336 -24.71 -10.61 13.87
C LEU A 336 -23.29 -10.71 13.31
N ILE A 337 -22.78 -9.64 12.70
CA ILE A 337 -21.39 -9.56 12.20
C ILE A 337 -20.40 -9.83 13.34
N GLN A 338 -20.54 -9.18 14.49
CA GLN A 338 -19.66 -9.37 15.65
C GLN A 338 -19.70 -10.80 16.19
N ASN A 339 -20.90 -11.39 16.30
CA ASN A 339 -21.06 -12.76 16.77
C ASN A 339 -20.46 -13.78 15.80
N LEU A 340 -20.62 -13.57 14.49
CA LEU A 340 -20.04 -14.42 13.46
C LEU A 340 -18.52 -14.28 13.42
N ASP A 341 -17.98 -13.06 13.49
CA ASP A 341 -16.54 -12.78 13.54
C ASP A 341 -15.87 -13.53 14.71
N ALA A 342 -16.45 -13.41 15.92
CA ALA A 342 -15.97 -14.12 17.10
C ALA A 342 -16.06 -15.64 16.95
N ALA A 343 -17.14 -16.16 16.36
CA ALA A 343 -17.29 -17.60 16.15
C ALA A 343 -16.32 -18.13 15.08
N ILE A 344 -16.10 -17.40 14.00
CA ILE A 344 -15.17 -17.75 12.92
C ILE A 344 -13.73 -17.73 13.43
N GLY A 345 -13.38 -16.73 14.23
CA GLY A 345 -12.06 -16.57 14.83
C GLY A 345 -11.72 -17.57 15.94
N ASP A 346 -12.69 -18.35 16.45
CA ASP A 346 -12.46 -19.39 17.46
C ASP A 346 -11.68 -20.59 16.88
N PRO A 347 -10.42 -20.82 17.29
CA PRO A 347 -9.61 -21.93 16.77
C PRO A 347 -10.23 -23.30 17.07
N MET A 348 -10.92 -23.44 18.22
CA MET A 348 -11.55 -24.70 18.61
C MET A 348 -12.74 -25.03 17.71
N ARG A 349 -13.56 -24.03 17.37
CA ARG A 349 -14.64 -24.18 16.38
C ARG A 349 -14.09 -24.51 15.00
N MET A 350 -13.04 -23.82 14.55
CA MET A 350 -12.40 -24.11 13.24
C MET A 350 -11.91 -25.57 13.16
N VAL A 351 -11.39 -26.13 14.25
CA VAL A 351 -10.96 -27.54 14.31
C VAL A 351 -12.16 -28.49 14.32
N ALA A 352 -13.11 -28.26 15.23
CA ALA A 352 -14.21 -29.21 15.50
C ALA A 352 -15.32 -29.16 14.44
N LYS A 353 -15.60 -27.96 13.90
CA LYS A 353 -16.79 -27.66 13.07
C LYS A 353 -16.44 -26.80 11.84
N PRO A 354 -15.44 -27.16 11.03
CA PRO A 354 -14.96 -26.31 9.94
C PRO A 354 -16.02 -26.00 8.87
N ALA A 355 -16.97 -26.92 8.62
CA ALA A 355 -18.07 -26.68 7.68
C ALA A 355 -19.08 -25.65 8.22
N GLU A 356 -19.34 -25.64 9.54
CA GLU A 356 -20.17 -24.61 10.16
C GLU A 356 -19.46 -23.25 10.09
N SER A 357 -18.17 -23.19 10.45
CA SER A 357 -17.37 -21.95 10.33
C SER A 357 -17.37 -21.38 8.91
N LEU A 358 -17.26 -22.23 7.88
CA LEU A 358 -17.30 -21.77 6.50
C LEU A 358 -18.68 -21.23 6.08
N ARG A 359 -19.78 -21.84 6.56
CA ARG A 359 -21.14 -21.31 6.36
C ARG A 359 -21.37 -20.00 7.10
N ASP A 360 -20.78 -19.86 8.29
CA ASP A 360 -20.79 -18.60 9.04
C ASP A 360 -20.06 -17.51 8.24
N CYS A 361 -18.94 -17.83 7.58
CA CYS A 361 -18.29 -16.89 6.67
C CYS A 361 -19.22 -16.42 5.54
N GLN A 362 -19.97 -17.34 4.92
CA GLN A 362 -20.93 -16.98 3.86
C GLN A 362 -22.05 -16.08 4.39
N THR A 363 -22.57 -16.39 5.58
CA THR A 363 -23.62 -15.61 6.24
C THR A 363 -23.11 -14.22 6.63
N MET A 364 -21.89 -14.13 7.14
CA MET A 364 -21.24 -12.87 7.48
C MET A 364 -21.02 -12.01 6.23
N LEU A 365 -20.55 -12.60 5.11
CA LEU A 365 -20.36 -11.87 3.84
C LEU A 365 -21.66 -11.25 3.35
N ARG A 366 -22.76 -12.02 3.33
CA ARG A 366 -24.09 -11.50 2.95
C ARG A 366 -24.55 -10.38 3.89
N THR A 367 -24.24 -10.49 5.18
CA THR A 367 -24.61 -9.48 6.18
C THR A 367 -23.80 -8.20 6.03
N LEU A 368 -22.49 -8.32 5.79
CA LEU A 368 -21.59 -7.21 5.49
C LEU A 368 -22.03 -6.47 4.23
N ASN A 369 -22.33 -7.19 3.14
CA ASN A 369 -22.82 -6.58 1.90
C ASN A 369 -24.10 -5.76 2.13
N LYS A 370 -25.05 -6.29 2.90
CA LYS A 370 -26.26 -5.52 3.25
C LYS A 370 -25.99 -4.30 4.12
N GLU A 371 -25.07 -4.41 5.07
CA GLU A 371 -24.76 -3.32 6.01
C GLU A 371 -23.92 -2.21 5.37
N PHE A 372 -23.04 -2.58 4.45
CA PHE A 372 -22.07 -1.68 3.83
C PHE A 372 -22.32 -1.46 2.33
N ALA A 373 -23.56 -1.63 1.88
CA ALA A 373 -24.00 -1.39 0.50
C ALA A 373 -23.09 -2.05 -0.56
N ASP A 374 -22.81 -3.35 -0.40
CA ASP A 374 -21.94 -4.17 -1.26
C ASP A 374 -20.45 -3.75 -1.27
N HIS A 375 -20.05 -2.86 -0.34
CA HIS A 375 -18.68 -2.42 -0.14
C HIS A 375 -18.17 -2.81 1.27
N PRO A 376 -17.97 -4.11 1.55
CA PRO A 376 -17.55 -4.58 2.87
C PRO A 376 -16.16 -4.13 3.30
N GLY A 377 -15.39 -3.47 2.43
CA GLY A 377 -14.09 -2.87 2.73
C GLY A 377 -13.11 -3.85 3.36
N ALA A 378 -12.44 -3.41 4.43
CA ALA A 378 -11.47 -4.21 5.16
C ALA A 378 -12.09 -5.49 5.80
N HIS A 379 -13.35 -5.44 6.24
CA HIS A 379 -14.03 -6.63 6.77
C HIS A 379 -14.12 -7.75 5.72
N GLY A 380 -14.41 -7.41 4.46
CA GLY A 380 -14.42 -8.39 3.37
C GLY A 380 -13.06 -9.03 3.14
N CYS A 381 -11.98 -8.24 3.24
CA CYS A 381 -10.61 -8.71 3.06
C CYS A 381 -10.22 -9.75 4.11
N SER A 382 -10.50 -9.45 5.39
CA SER A 382 -10.25 -10.34 6.53
C SER A 382 -11.12 -11.59 6.45
N LEU A 383 -12.41 -11.45 6.15
CA LEU A 383 -13.34 -12.59 6.06
C LEU A 383 -12.94 -13.63 5.00
N TYR A 384 -12.49 -13.18 3.82
CA TYR A 384 -11.95 -14.10 2.82
C TYR A 384 -10.65 -14.77 3.29
N TYR A 385 -9.84 -14.08 4.08
CA TYR A 385 -8.64 -14.67 4.67
C TYR A 385 -8.97 -15.72 5.74
N ASP A 386 -9.99 -15.50 6.57
CA ASP A 386 -10.47 -16.48 7.54
C ASP A 386 -10.99 -17.74 6.84
N ALA A 387 -11.80 -17.57 5.78
CA ALA A 387 -12.27 -18.69 4.94
C ALA A 387 -11.10 -19.46 4.29
N PHE A 388 -10.05 -18.75 3.87
CA PHE A 388 -8.80 -19.37 3.42
C PHE A 388 -8.16 -20.20 4.54
N GLN A 389 -8.02 -19.65 5.75
CA GLN A 389 -7.42 -20.35 6.89
C GLN A 389 -8.20 -21.60 7.29
N ILE A 390 -9.53 -21.54 7.30
CA ILE A 390 -10.39 -22.71 7.53
C ILE A 390 -10.10 -23.78 6.48
N CYS A 391 -10.10 -23.45 5.19
CA CYS A 391 -9.90 -24.43 4.12
C CYS A 391 -8.49 -25.04 4.13
N ILE A 392 -7.45 -24.22 4.24
CA ILE A 392 -6.06 -24.67 4.15
C ILE A 392 -5.67 -25.53 5.36
N SER A 393 -6.24 -25.24 6.53
CA SER A 393 -6.00 -26.02 7.77
C SER A 393 -6.60 -27.42 7.72
N HIS A 394 -7.53 -27.67 6.80
CA HIS A 394 -8.11 -28.99 6.52
C HIS A 394 -7.61 -29.63 5.20
N GLY A 395 -6.60 -29.02 4.57
CA GLY A 395 -5.93 -29.53 3.37
C GLY A 395 -6.58 -29.19 2.03
N ASP A 396 -7.61 -28.33 2.00
CA ASP A 396 -8.33 -27.95 0.77
C ASP A 396 -7.66 -26.79 0.05
N GLN A 397 -6.64 -27.08 -0.78
CA GLN A 397 -5.93 -26.05 -1.54
C GLN A 397 -6.80 -25.44 -2.65
N ALA A 398 -7.82 -26.15 -3.14
CA ALA A 398 -8.68 -25.66 -4.21
C ALA A 398 -9.51 -24.47 -3.74
N ARG A 399 -10.24 -24.62 -2.63
CA ARG A 399 -11.02 -23.52 -2.04
C ARG A 399 -10.14 -22.46 -1.42
N ALA A 400 -9.07 -22.87 -0.72
CA ALA A 400 -8.12 -21.93 -0.15
C ALA A 400 -7.54 -21.00 -1.22
N GLY A 401 -7.12 -21.51 -2.38
CA GLY A 401 -6.62 -20.69 -3.48
C GLY A 401 -7.62 -19.62 -3.94
N VAL A 402 -8.90 -19.98 -4.07
CA VAL A 402 -9.96 -19.04 -4.47
C VAL A 402 -10.21 -17.98 -3.39
N PHE A 403 -10.29 -18.38 -2.12
CA PHE A 403 -10.48 -17.43 -1.01
C PHE A 403 -9.28 -16.47 -0.85
N ALA A 404 -8.05 -16.98 -0.98
CA ALA A 404 -6.86 -16.14 -0.97
C ALA A 404 -6.85 -15.16 -2.16
N GLU A 405 -7.28 -15.57 -3.35
CA GLU A 405 -7.41 -14.67 -4.50
C GLU A 405 -8.46 -13.57 -4.25
N ARG A 406 -9.61 -13.91 -3.66
CA ARG A 406 -10.64 -12.92 -3.29
C ARG A 406 -10.15 -11.95 -2.22
N SER A 407 -9.45 -12.46 -1.19
CA SER A 407 -8.82 -11.63 -0.16
C SER A 407 -7.78 -10.69 -0.79
N TYR A 408 -6.91 -11.20 -1.67
CA TYR A 408 -5.94 -10.39 -2.40
C TYR A 408 -6.60 -9.27 -3.21
N LYS A 409 -7.58 -9.59 -4.08
CA LYS A 409 -8.27 -8.57 -4.90
C LYS A 409 -8.97 -7.51 -4.04
N ALA A 410 -9.56 -7.92 -2.92
CA ALA A 410 -10.17 -6.99 -1.98
C ALA A 410 -9.10 -6.09 -1.31
N ARG A 411 -7.97 -6.67 -0.89
CA ARG A 411 -6.84 -5.96 -0.26
C ARG A 411 -6.19 -4.93 -1.18
N VAL A 412 -6.04 -5.23 -2.47
CA VAL A 412 -5.57 -4.25 -3.46
C VAL A 412 -6.41 -2.97 -3.42
N CYS A 413 -7.73 -3.08 -3.21
CA CYS A 413 -8.62 -1.91 -3.15
C CYS A 413 -8.49 -1.11 -1.84
N VAL A 414 -8.12 -1.74 -0.71
CA VAL A 414 -8.11 -1.09 0.62
C VAL A 414 -6.71 -0.68 1.09
N GLU A 415 -5.67 -1.34 0.57
CA GLU A 415 -4.27 -1.20 1.02
C GLU A 415 -3.30 -0.88 -0.13
N GLY A 416 -3.67 -1.20 -1.38
CA GLY A 416 -2.81 -1.07 -2.55
C GLY A 416 -1.93 -2.30 -2.83
N GLU A 417 -1.43 -2.41 -4.06
CA GLU A 417 -0.64 -3.56 -4.55
C GLU A 417 0.75 -3.68 -3.88
N ASP A 418 1.28 -2.56 -3.40
CA ASP A 418 2.56 -2.41 -2.71
C ASP A 418 2.49 -2.75 -1.21
N SER A 419 1.30 -2.90 -0.62
CA SER A 419 1.16 -3.30 0.79
C SER A 419 1.81 -4.67 1.01
N PRO A 420 2.71 -4.82 2.01
CA PRO A 420 3.34 -6.11 2.32
C PRO A 420 2.33 -7.22 2.58
N GLU A 421 1.22 -6.90 3.25
CA GLU A 421 0.15 -7.86 3.54
C GLU A 421 -0.59 -8.27 2.26
N THR A 422 -0.84 -7.31 1.36
CA THR A 422 -1.43 -7.60 0.04
C THR A 422 -0.54 -8.53 -0.78
N GLN A 423 0.77 -8.28 -0.82
CA GLN A 423 1.74 -9.15 -1.52
C GLN A 423 1.83 -10.54 -0.89
N ARG A 424 1.78 -10.63 0.44
CA ARG A 424 1.76 -11.91 1.17
C ARG A 424 0.54 -12.76 0.77
N VAL A 425 -0.65 -12.16 0.77
CA VAL A 425 -1.89 -12.85 0.39
C VAL A 425 -1.89 -13.21 -1.10
N LYS A 426 -1.32 -12.36 -1.97
CA LYS A 426 -1.09 -12.69 -3.39
C LYS A 426 -0.26 -13.98 -3.54
N ALA A 427 0.84 -14.09 -2.81
CA ALA A 427 1.68 -15.30 -2.84
C ALA A 427 0.91 -16.55 -2.37
N LEU A 428 0.06 -16.42 -1.35
CA LEU A 428 -0.81 -17.49 -0.86
C LEU A 428 -1.88 -17.90 -1.88
N SER A 429 -2.39 -16.97 -2.69
CA SER A 429 -3.31 -17.32 -3.79
C SER A 429 -2.63 -18.21 -4.83
N VAL A 430 -1.32 -18.01 -5.07
CA VAL A 430 -0.52 -18.83 -5.99
C VAL A 430 -0.21 -20.19 -5.40
N ARG A 431 0.33 -20.21 -4.16
CA ARG A 431 0.75 -21.42 -3.44
C ARG A 431 0.12 -21.47 -2.04
N PRO A 432 -1.15 -21.89 -1.90
CA PRO A 432 -1.84 -21.94 -0.59
C PRO A 432 -1.10 -22.79 0.45
N SER A 433 -0.45 -23.88 0.01
CA SER A 433 0.27 -24.82 0.86
C SER A 433 1.57 -24.28 1.46
N SER A 434 2.03 -23.07 1.09
CA SER A 434 3.15 -22.42 1.80
C SER A 434 2.71 -21.81 3.14
N HIS A 435 1.41 -21.73 3.42
CA HIS A 435 0.91 -21.27 4.70
C HIS A 435 1.22 -22.27 5.81
N GLN A 436 1.67 -21.77 6.96
CA GLN A 436 2.08 -22.59 8.12
C GLN A 436 0.98 -23.51 8.66
N SER A 437 -0.30 -23.15 8.47
CA SER A 437 -1.42 -23.95 8.95
C SER A 437 -1.83 -25.07 7.99
N TYR A 438 -1.15 -25.27 6.85
CA TYR A 438 -1.56 -26.28 5.87
C TYR A 438 -1.67 -27.69 6.49
N GLY A 439 -2.89 -28.22 6.50
CA GLY A 439 -3.20 -29.54 7.08
C GLY A 439 -3.07 -29.62 8.61
N LEU A 440 -2.94 -28.48 9.31
CA LEU A 440 -2.71 -28.43 10.76
C LEU A 440 -3.85 -29.07 11.57
N CYS A 441 -5.09 -28.90 11.14
CA CYS A 441 -6.26 -29.43 11.83
C CYS A 441 -6.62 -30.84 11.35
N SER A 442 -6.66 -31.05 10.03
CA SER A 442 -6.88 -32.37 9.43
C SER A 442 -6.49 -32.40 7.95
N MET A 443 -6.56 -33.58 7.33
CA MET A 443 -6.45 -33.76 5.87
C MET A 443 -7.76 -34.28 5.25
N LYS A 444 -8.89 -34.20 5.96
CA LYS A 444 -10.17 -34.75 5.49
C LYS A 444 -10.72 -34.02 4.27
N TRP A 445 -10.31 -32.78 4.02
CA TRP A 445 -10.74 -31.99 2.86
C TRP A 445 -9.66 -31.92 1.76
N LYS A 446 -8.64 -32.79 1.82
CA LYS A 446 -7.50 -32.78 0.89
C LYS A 446 -7.94 -32.64 -0.56
N ARG A 447 -7.56 -31.51 -1.17
CA ARG A 447 -7.72 -31.22 -2.59
C ARG A 447 -6.53 -30.41 -3.07
N THR A 448 -6.10 -30.65 -4.31
CA THR A 448 -5.06 -29.84 -4.95
C THR A 448 -5.69 -28.62 -5.62
N LYS A 449 -4.91 -27.56 -5.81
CA LYS A 449 -5.37 -26.34 -6.50
C LYS A 449 -5.91 -26.61 -7.92
N SER A 450 -5.42 -27.63 -8.60
CA SER A 450 -5.93 -28.05 -9.92
C SER A 450 -7.36 -28.60 -9.90
N MET A 451 -7.94 -28.90 -8.73
CA MET A 451 -9.30 -29.44 -8.57
C MET A 451 -10.37 -28.35 -8.38
N VAL A 452 -10.07 -27.09 -8.71
CA VAL A 452 -11.09 -26.04 -8.84
C VAL A 452 -12.00 -26.40 -10.03
N PRO A 453 -13.33 -26.52 -9.83
CA PRO A 453 -14.24 -26.91 -10.89
C PRO A 453 -14.30 -25.86 -11.99
N LYS A 454 -14.50 -26.32 -13.23
CA LYS A 454 -14.67 -25.48 -14.43
C LYS A 454 -16.10 -25.64 -14.95
N GLY A 455 -16.64 -24.60 -15.57
CA GLY A 455 -17.95 -24.65 -16.23
C GLY A 455 -19.16 -24.67 -15.29
N LEU A 456 -18.97 -24.35 -14.01
CA LEU A 456 -20.08 -24.04 -13.11
C LEU A 456 -20.57 -22.62 -13.37
N ASP A 457 -21.88 -22.41 -13.27
CA ASP A 457 -22.41 -21.05 -13.15
C ASP A 457 -22.01 -20.41 -11.79
N GLU A 458 -22.29 -19.13 -11.61
CA GLU A 458 -21.91 -18.39 -10.41
C GLU A 458 -22.52 -18.99 -9.13
N ALA A 459 -23.80 -19.36 -9.15
CA ALA A 459 -24.50 -19.89 -7.99
C ALA A 459 -23.96 -21.28 -7.60
N GLN A 460 -23.72 -22.14 -8.59
CA GLN A 460 -23.12 -23.45 -8.42
C GLN A 460 -21.68 -23.34 -7.90
N PHE A 461 -20.92 -22.36 -8.39
CA PHE A 461 -19.55 -22.11 -7.94
C PHE A 461 -19.51 -21.61 -6.50
N GLU A 462 -20.38 -20.68 -6.11
CA GLU A 462 -20.50 -20.21 -4.72
C GLU A 462 -20.91 -21.35 -3.77
N ALA A 463 -21.88 -22.17 -4.16
CA ALA A 463 -22.30 -23.34 -3.39
C ALA A 463 -21.14 -24.33 -3.21
N TRP A 464 -20.37 -24.59 -4.27
CA TRP A 464 -19.15 -25.39 -4.17
C TRP A 464 -18.15 -24.73 -3.22
N LEU A 465 -17.89 -23.43 -3.37
CA LEU A 465 -16.86 -22.70 -2.62
C LEU A 465 -17.14 -22.75 -1.11
N PHE A 466 -18.38 -22.53 -0.70
CA PHE A 466 -18.80 -22.56 0.71
C PHE A 466 -19.23 -23.95 1.24
N ARG A 467 -19.17 -24.98 0.38
CA ARG A 467 -19.57 -26.36 0.70
C ARG A 467 -21.05 -26.48 1.08
N ASP A 468 -21.91 -25.69 0.44
CA ASP A 468 -23.35 -25.81 0.62
C ASP A 468 -23.85 -27.14 0.05
N GLY A 469 -24.70 -27.85 0.81
CA GLY A 469 -25.31 -29.12 0.39
C GLY A 469 -24.46 -30.39 0.55
N ARG A 470 -23.42 -30.39 1.40
CA ARG A 470 -22.61 -31.58 1.74
C ARG A 470 -22.47 -31.83 3.23
#